data_AF-A0A5E4PZZ0-F1
#
_entry.id   AF-A0A5E4PZZ0-F1
#
_cell.length_a   1.000
_cell.length_b   1.000
_cell.length_c   1.000
_cell.angle_alpha   90.00
_cell.angle_beta   90.00
_cell.angle_gamma   90.00
#
_symmetry.space_group_name_H-M   'P 1'
#
loop_
_entity.id
_entity.type
_entity.pdbx_description
1 polymer ?
#
loop_
_entity_poly.entity_id
_entity_poly.type
_entity_poly.pdbx_seq_one_letter_code
_entity_poly.pdbx_strand_id
1 'polypeptide(L)'
;MASTTMIETVIALICGLLVVILMVLGLASADWLMAAGWRQGLFMHCIDPEAPTPLPFDIIAQPGCYAARPATYIKSVASVCSSNRSVWEFGWAYGVGWGAAIFLFGAVFAINLILNMSLKNMNFEYAAIFLMKYKCCMF
;
A
#
# COMPACT_ATOMS: atom_id res chain seq x y z
N MET A 1 30.04 12.24 15.26
CA MET A 1 29.16 12.18 14.06
C MET A 1 28.89 10.76 13.54
N ALA A 2 29.54 9.69 14.05
CA ALA A 2 29.21 8.30 13.66
C ALA A 2 28.09 7.62 14.48
N SER A 3 27.78 8.16 15.67
CA SER A 3 26.80 7.53 16.59
C SER A 3 25.33 7.82 16.25
N THR A 4 25.04 8.91 15.52
CA THR A 4 23.66 9.29 15.15
C THR A 4 23.18 8.53 13.90
N THR A 5 24.08 8.26 12.94
CA THR A 5 23.76 7.54 11.70
C THR A 5 23.38 6.08 11.91
N MET A 6 23.94 5.42 12.92
CA MET A 6 23.60 4.04 13.29
C MET A 6 22.18 3.93 13.89
N ILE A 7 21.71 4.96 14.58
CA ILE A 7 20.36 4.98 15.17
C ILE A 7 19.32 5.25 14.08
N GLU A 8 19.59 6.21 13.19
CA GLU A 8 18.71 6.59 12.08
C GLU A 8 18.45 5.41 11.11
N THR A 9 19.49 4.63 10.81
CA THR A 9 19.39 3.44 9.94
C THR A 9 18.57 2.32 10.57
N VAL A 10 18.72 2.06 11.86
CA VAL A 10 17.92 1.07 12.60
C VAL A 10 16.44 1.47 12.62
N ILE A 11 16.15 2.75 12.87
CA ILE A 11 14.77 3.26 12.88
C ILE A 11 14.15 3.10 11.48
N ALA A 12 14.86 3.48 10.42
CA ALA A 12 14.37 3.34 9.04
C ALA A 12 14.07 1.88 8.66
N LEU A 13 14.92 0.94 9.08
CA LEU A 13 14.70 -0.50 8.84
C LEU A 13 13.48 -1.04 9.58
N ILE A 14 13.31 -0.66 10.85
CA ILE A 14 12.15 -1.08 11.67
C ILE A 14 10.86 -0.49 11.08
N CYS A 15 10.85 0.81 10.76
CA CYS A 15 9.69 1.46 10.14
C CYS A 15 9.33 0.82 8.79
N GLY A 16 10.32 0.53 7.94
CA GLY A 16 10.09 -0.16 6.67
C GLY A 16 9.50 -1.55 6.84
N LEU A 17 10.04 -2.35 7.76
CA LEU A 17 9.54 -3.69 8.06
C LEU A 17 8.12 -3.66 8.63
N LEU A 18 7.83 -2.72 9.54
CA LEU A 18 6.47 -2.53 10.07
C LEU A 18 5.47 -2.15 8.97
N VAL A 19 5.84 -1.26 8.04
CA VAL A 19 4.98 -0.91 6.89
C VAL A 19 4.69 -2.13 6.02
N VAL A 20 5.69 -2.99 5.77
CA VAL A 20 5.49 -4.23 5.00
C VAL A 20 4.54 -5.18 5.72
N ILE A 21 4.72 -5.39 7.03
CA ILE A 21 3.82 -6.25 7.83
C ILE A 21 2.40 -5.69 7.82
N LEU A 22 2.24 -4.39 8.07
CA LEU A 22 0.93 -3.72 8.07
C LEU A 22 0.25 -3.79 6.70
N MET A 23 1.03 -3.72 5.61
CA MET A 23 0.52 -3.90 4.26
C MET A 23 -0.03 -5.31 4.02
N VAL A 24 0.69 -6.35 4.44
CA VAL A 24 0.23 -7.74 4.30
C VAL A 24 -1.05 -7.97 5.10
N LEU A 25 -1.12 -7.48 6.34
CA LEU A 25 -2.31 -7.58 7.19
C LEU A 25 -3.50 -6.82 6.59
N GLY A 26 -3.27 -5.62 6.05
CA GLY A 26 -4.30 -4.85 5.35
C GLY A 26 -4.85 -5.61 4.14
N LEU A 27 -3.99 -6.18 3.31
CA LEU A 27 -4.40 -6.96 2.11
C LEU A 27 -5.17 -8.24 2.45
N ALA A 28 -4.81 -8.91 3.55
CA ALA A 28 -5.48 -10.14 3.98
C ALA A 28 -6.84 -9.88 4.67
N SER A 29 -7.09 -8.65 5.11
CA SER A 29 -8.32 -8.31 5.83
C SER A 29 -9.52 -8.07 4.92
N ALA A 30 -10.72 -8.32 5.45
CA ALA A 30 -12.01 -8.05 4.80
C ALA A 30 -12.60 -6.67 5.19
N ASP A 31 -11.85 -5.83 5.91
CA ASP A 31 -12.34 -4.58 6.52
C ASP A 31 -11.96 -3.34 5.69
N TRP A 32 -12.08 -3.41 4.36
CA TRP A 32 -11.83 -2.25 3.51
C TRP A 32 -13.08 -1.39 3.39
N LEU A 33 -14.21 -2.05 3.18
CA LEU A 33 -15.55 -1.45 3.11
C LEU A 33 -16.49 -2.24 4.03
N MET A 34 -17.19 -1.55 4.92
CA MET A 34 -18.11 -2.16 5.87
C MET A 34 -19.51 -1.57 5.70
N ALA A 35 -20.53 -2.40 5.86
CA ALA A 35 -21.92 -2.02 6.02
C ALA A 35 -22.57 -2.97 7.04
N ALA A 36 -23.82 -2.71 7.44
CA ALA A 36 -24.51 -3.54 8.43
C ALA A 36 -24.54 -5.02 8.01
N GLY A 37 -23.78 -5.86 8.73
CA GLY A 37 -23.63 -7.29 8.46
C GLY A 37 -22.86 -7.65 7.18
N TRP A 38 -22.11 -6.70 6.60
CA TRP A 38 -21.35 -6.89 5.36
C TRP A 38 -19.94 -6.33 5.49
N ARG A 39 -18.93 -7.15 5.16
CA ARG A 39 -17.52 -6.76 5.13
C ARG A 39 -16.93 -7.10 3.77
N GLN A 40 -16.30 -6.12 3.11
CA GLN A 40 -15.65 -6.29 1.83
C GLN A 40 -14.17 -5.93 1.95
N GLY A 41 -13.32 -6.91 1.68
CA GLY A 41 -11.89 -6.73 1.46
C GLY A 41 -11.57 -6.56 -0.03
N LEU A 42 -10.27 -6.55 -0.33
CA LEU A 42 -9.81 -6.46 -1.72
C LEU A 42 -10.10 -7.75 -2.52
N PHE A 43 -9.99 -8.91 -1.86
CA PHE A 43 -10.09 -10.23 -2.50
C PHE A 43 -11.19 -11.13 -1.96
N MET A 44 -11.82 -10.75 -0.84
CA MET A 44 -12.84 -11.55 -0.17
C MET A 44 -13.90 -10.64 0.45
N HIS A 45 -15.15 -11.10 0.49
CA HIS A 45 -16.22 -10.52 1.28
C HIS A 45 -16.74 -11.54 2.28
N CYS A 46 -17.24 -11.04 3.41
CA CYS A 46 -17.88 -11.85 4.42
C CYS A 46 -19.25 -11.26 4.79
N ILE A 47 -20.22 -12.13 5.00
CA ILE A 47 -21.59 -11.81 5.37
C ILE A 47 -21.87 -12.38 6.76
N ASP A 48 -22.28 -11.51 7.68
CA ASP A 48 -22.65 -11.90 9.04
C ASP A 48 -24.04 -12.57 9.06
N PRO A 49 -24.28 -13.55 9.95
CA PRO A 49 -25.55 -14.28 10.03
C PRO A 49 -26.76 -13.42 10.42
N GLU A 50 -26.52 -12.27 11.06
CA GLU A 50 -27.53 -11.31 11.51
C GLU A 50 -27.66 -10.10 10.57
N ALA A 51 -27.14 -10.20 9.35
CA ALA A 51 -27.17 -9.11 8.37
C ALA A 51 -28.62 -8.71 8.01
N PRO A 52 -28.98 -7.41 8.12
CA PRO A 52 -30.30 -6.94 7.73
C PRO A 52 -30.56 -7.15 6.23
N THR A 53 -31.63 -7.86 5.88
CA THR A 53 -32.11 -7.95 4.49
C THR A 53 -32.99 -6.73 4.16
N PRO A 54 -32.93 -6.17 2.95
CA PRO A 54 -32.19 -6.65 1.78
C PRO A 54 -30.71 -6.25 1.84
N LEU A 55 -29.83 -7.24 1.64
CA LEU A 55 -28.41 -6.96 1.48
C LEU A 55 -28.20 -6.08 0.24
N PRO A 56 -27.17 -5.21 0.25
CA PRO A 56 -26.72 -4.56 -0.96
C PRO A 56 -26.42 -5.63 -2.02
N PHE A 57 -26.98 -5.50 -3.22
CA PHE A 57 -26.75 -6.35 -4.40
C PHE A 57 -27.63 -7.60 -4.61
N ASP A 58 -28.83 -7.68 -4.00
CA ASP A 58 -29.86 -8.69 -4.31
C ASP A 58 -29.33 -10.13 -4.42
N ILE A 59 -28.50 -10.49 -3.43
CA ILE A 59 -27.86 -11.79 -3.32
C ILE A 59 -28.58 -12.60 -2.24
N ILE A 60 -28.75 -13.90 -2.52
CA ILE A 60 -29.33 -14.85 -1.57
C ILE A 60 -28.37 -14.95 -0.38
N ALA A 61 -28.78 -14.39 0.76
CA ALA A 61 -27.96 -14.30 1.96
C ALA A 61 -27.62 -15.69 2.49
N GLN A 62 -26.40 -16.16 2.21
CA GLN A 62 -25.82 -17.29 2.90
C GLN A 62 -24.67 -16.77 3.76
N PRO A 63 -24.69 -17.00 5.08
CA PRO A 63 -23.61 -16.60 5.97
C PRO A 63 -22.30 -17.28 5.55
N GLY A 64 -21.22 -16.51 5.47
CA GLY A 64 -19.92 -17.04 5.06
C GLY A 64 -19.02 -16.01 4.42
N CYS A 65 -17.78 -16.44 4.14
CA CYS A 65 -16.81 -15.66 3.40
C CYS A 65 -16.64 -16.23 1.99
N TYR A 66 -16.71 -15.35 1.00
CA TYR A 66 -16.65 -15.68 -0.41
C TYR A 66 -15.63 -14.78 -1.12
N ALA A 67 -15.11 -15.21 -2.26
CA ALA A 67 -14.19 -14.38 -3.05
C ALA A 67 -14.86 -13.09 -3.54
N ALA A 68 -14.11 -11.99 -3.58
CA ALA A 68 -14.60 -10.70 -4.05
C ALA A 68 -15.07 -10.80 -5.52
N ARG A 69 -16.26 -10.27 -5.80
CA ARG A 69 -16.85 -10.26 -7.14
C ARG A 69 -16.19 -9.17 -8.00
N PRO A 70 -16.08 -9.36 -9.33
CA PRO A 70 -15.44 -8.37 -10.21
C PRO A 70 -16.20 -7.03 -10.19
N ALA A 71 -15.45 -5.93 -10.26
CA ALA A 71 -15.99 -4.57 -10.17
C ALA A 71 -17.06 -4.25 -11.24
N THR A 72 -17.03 -4.92 -12.39
CA THR A 72 -18.06 -4.81 -13.44
C THR A 72 -19.41 -5.31 -12.97
N TYR A 73 -19.44 -6.44 -12.26
CA TYR A 73 -20.66 -6.98 -11.68
C TYR A 73 -21.24 -5.99 -10.66
N ILE A 74 -20.42 -5.53 -9.69
CA ILE A 74 -20.82 -4.57 -8.65
C ILE A 74 -21.37 -3.27 -9.25
N LYS A 75 -20.71 -2.71 -10.27
CA LYS A 75 -21.17 -1.47 -10.94
C LYS A 75 -22.50 -1.66 -11.69
N SER A 76 -22.69 -2.82 -12.32
CA SER A 76 -23.92 -3.13 -13.07
C SER A 76 -25.14 -3.34 -12.17
N VAL A 77 -24.95 -3.91 -10.97
CA VAL A 77 -26.04 -4.04 -9.98
C VAL A 77 -26.24 -2.76 -9.17
N ALA A 78 -25.20 -1.96 -8.96
CA ALA A 78 -25.29 -0.66 -8.30
C ALA A 78 -26.17 0.34 -9.08
N SER A 79 -26.22 0.27 -10.42
CA SER A 79 -27.13 1.10 -11.23
C SER A 79 -28.62 0.73 -11.07
N VAL A 80 -28.92 -0.44 -10.49
CA VAL A 80 -30.30 -0.89 -10.21
C VAL A 80 -30.71 -0.52 -8.77
N CYS A 81 -29.75 -0.37 -7.86
CA CYS A 81 -30.00 -0.10 -6.44
C CYS A 81 -30.01 1.41 -6.08
N SER A 82 -30.95 2.19 -6.63
CA SER A 82 -31.17 3.58 -6.21
C SER A 82 -32.02 3.74 -4.93
N SER A 83 -32.52 2.64 -4.33
CA SER A 83 -33.61 2.70 -3.34
C SER A 83 -33.33 2.17 -1.92
N ASN A 84 -32.12 1.71 -1.58
CA ASN A 84 -31.80 1.36 -0.19
C ASN A 84 -30.35 1.70 0.15
N ARG A 85 -30.11 2.87 0.74
CA ARG A 85 -28.76 3.33 1.07
C ARG A 85 -28.26 2.57 2.30
N SER A 86 -27.49 1.49 2.09
CA SER A 86 -26.63 0.97 3.15
C SER A 86 -25.59 2.02 3.51
N VAL A 87 -25.46 2.33 4.80
CA VAL A 87 -24.39 3.20 5.30
C VAL A 87 -23.08 2.45 5.08
N TRP A 88 -22.22 2.97 4.20
CA TRP A 88 -20.90 2.41 3.93
C TRP A 88 -19.86 3.15 4.75
N GLU A 89 -19.09 2.39 5.51
CA GLU A 89 -18.01 2.89 6.33
C GLU A 89 -16.69 2.35 5.78
N PHE A 90 -15.73 3.26 5.60
CA PHE A 90 -14.37 2.84 5.28
C PHE A 90 -13.75 2.21 6.52
N GLY A 91 -13.22 1.00 6.35
CA GLY A 91 -12.54 0.32 7.44
C GLY A 91 -11.06 0.68 7.52
N TRP A 92 -10.44 0.22 8.61
CA TRP A 92 -9.05 0.52 8.94
C TRP A 92 -8.08 0.06 7.83
N ALA A 93 -8.37 -1.07 7.20
CA ALA A 93 -7.50 -1.67 6.19
C ALA A 93 -7.39 -0.82 4.92
N TYR A 94 -8.46 -0.08 4.58
CA TYR A 94 -8.42 0.89 3.50
C TYR A 94 -7.36 1.95 3.80
N GLY A 95 -7.42 2.59 4.97
CA GLY A 95 -6.45 3.61 5.37
C GLY A 95 -5.02 3.09 5.42
N VAL A 96 -4.81 1.91 6.03
CA VAL A 96 -3.49 1.27 6.14
C VAL A 96 -2.92 0.89 4.77
N GLY A 97 -3.74 0.33 3.89
CA GLY A 97 -3.32 -0.08 2.55
C GLY A 97 -2.89 1.12 1.68
N TRP A 98 -3.69 2.19 1.64
CA TRP A 98 -3.34 3.42 0.92
C TRP A 98 -2.12 4.11 1.53
N GLY A 99 -2.02 4.18 2.86
CA GLY A 99 -0.87 4.74 3.55
C GLY A 99 0.43 3.97 3.23
N ALA A 100 0.40 2.64 3.34
CA ALA A 100 1.54 1.79 3.04
C ALA A 100 2.00 1.91 1.58
N ALA A 101 1.06 1.98 0.62
CA ALA A 101 1.39 2.18 -0.79
C ALA A 101 2.16 3.49 -1.01
N ILE A 102 1.69 4.60 -0.44
CA ILE A 102 2.36 5.92 -0.59
C ILE A 102 3.77 5.89 0.01
N PHE A 103 3.95 5.31 1.21
CA PHE A 103 5.25 5.18 1.84
C PHE A 103 6.23 4.32 1.03
N LEU A 104 5.75 3.22 0.44
CA LEU A 104 6.58 2.37 -0.41
C LEU A 104 6.98 3.07 -1.72
N PHE A 105 6.06 3.77 -2.39
CA PHE A 105 6.39 4.55 -3.59
C PHE A 105 7.39 5.67 -3.27
N GLY A 106 7.21 6.38 -2.16
CA GLY A 106 8.16 7.40 -1.69
C GLY A 106 9.54 6.81 -1.40
N ALA A 107 9.61 5.64 -0.76
CA ALA A 107 10.86 4.94 -0.48
C ALA A 107 11.60 4.50 -1.76
N VAL A 108 10.88 3.96 -2.75
CA VAL A 108 11.47 3.56 -4.04
C VAL A 108 12.03 4.78 -4.80
N PHE A 109 11.30 5.89 -4.81
CA PHE A 109 11.78 7.13 -5.42
C PHE A 109 13.01 7.69 -4.69
N ALA A 110 12.98 7.71 -3.35
CA ALA A 110 14.10 8.17 -2.55
C ALA A 110 15.35 7.30 -2.76
N ILE A 111 15.21 5.97 -2.77
CA ILE A 111 16.30 5.03 -3.07
C ILE A 111 16.86 5.26 -4.47
N ASN A 112 16.01 5.40 -5.49
CA ASN A 112 16.48 5.67 -6.86
C ASN A 112 17.21 7.01 -6.96
N LEU A 113 16.73 8.04 -6.28
CA LEU A 113 17.38 9.35 -6.24
C LEU A 113 18.74 9.27 -5.53
N ILE A 114 18.81 8.59 -4.39
CA ILE A 114 20.05 8.39 -3.62
C ILE A 114 21.06 7.57 -4.43
N LEU A 115 20.63 6.50 -5.09
CA LEU A 115 21.49 5.71 -5.97
C LEU A 115 21.97 6.52 -7.18
N ASN A 116 21.13 7.35 -7.78
CA ASN A 116 21.52 8.24 -8.88
C ASN A 116 22.51 9.31 -8.42
N MET A 117 22.27 9.93 -7.27
CA MET A 117 23.20 10.89 -6.65
C MET A 117 24.51 10.22 -6.24
N SER A 118 24.48 9.00 -5.70
CA SER A 118 25.68 8.24 -5.31
C SER A 118 26.48 7.73 -6.51
N LEU A 119 25.81 7.25 -7.57
CA LEU A 119 26.46 6.89 -8.84
C LEU A 119 27.06 8.12 -9.54
N LYS A 120 26.37 9.26 -9.54
CA LYS A 120 26.93 10.52 -10.07
C LYS A 120 28.10 11.01 -9.22
N ASN A 121 28.02 10.89 -7.89
CA ASN A 121 29.11 11.27 -7.00
C ASN A 121 30.34 10.39 -7.24
N MET A 122 30.15 9.06 -7.32
CA MET A 122 31.23 8.14 -7.68
C MET A 122 31.77 8.44 -9.08
N ASN A 123 30.92 8.63 -10.11
CA ASN A 123 31.40 8.99 -11.45
C ASN A 123 32.14 10.33 -11.50
N PHE A 124 31.73 11.33 -10.70
CA PHE A 124 32.42 12.62 -10.61
C PHE A 124 33.76 12.48 -9.88
N GLU A 125 33.83 11.70 -8.80
CA GLU A 125 35.10 11.37 -8.15
C GLU A 125 36.03 10.58 -9.08
N TYR A 126 35.54 9.56 -9.81
CA TYR A 126 36.34 8.86 -10.81
C TYR A 126 36.79 9.78 -11.95
N ALA A 127 35.92 10.68 -12.43
CA ALA A 127 36.29 11.66 -13.46
C ALA A 127 37.32 12.68 -12.94
N ALA A 128 37.21 13.12 -11.68
CA ALA A 128 38.17 14.00 -11.02
C ALA A 128 39.51 13.31 -10.75
N ILE A 129 39.51 12.04 -10.32
CA ILE A 129 40.70 11.20 -10.15
C ILE A 129 41.38 10.96 -11.51
N PHE A 130 40.59 10.66 -12.56
CA PHE A 130 41.09 10.51 -13.93
C PHE A 130 41.75 11.82 -14.37
N LEU A 131 41.04 12.97 -14.32
CA LEU A 131 41.59 14.28 -14.68
C LEU A 131 42.83 14.68 -13.87
N MET A 132 42.89 14.42 -12.56
CA MET A 132 44.10 14.68 -11.75
C MET A 132 45.29 13.82 -12.20
N LYS A 133 45.06 12.56 -12.57
CA LYS A 133 46.12 11.65 -13.01
C LYS A 133 46.70 12.01 -14.38
N TYR A 134 45.90 12.55 -15.30
CA TYR A 134 46.41 13.08 -16.59
C TYR A 134 47.02 14.48 -16.46
N LYS A 135 46.61 15.30 -15.48
CA LYS A 135 47.19 16.63 -15.25
C LYS A 135 48.60 16.56 -14.62
N CYS A 136 48.86 15.57 -13.76
CA CYS A 136 50.18 15.38 -13.13
C CYS A 136 51.25 14.74 -14.05
N CYS A 137 50.86 14.17 -15.21
CA CYS A 137 51.82 13.60 -16.18
C CYS A 137 52.13 14.54 -17.35
N MET A 138 51.74 15.82 -17.28
CA MET A 138 52.02 16.84 -18.31
C MET A 138 52.90 17.99 -17.80
N PHE A 139 53.72 17.71 -16.80
CA PHE A 139 54.87 18.53 -16.36
C PHE A 139 56.09 17.65 -16.18
#